data_AF-A0A1Z4LT15-F1
#
_entry.id   AF-A0A1Z4LT15-F1
#
_cell.length_a   1.000
_cell.length_b   1.000
_cell.length_c   1.000
_cell.angle_alpha   90.00
_cell.angle_beta   90.00
_cell.angle_gamma   90.00
#
_symmetry.space_group_name_H-M   'P 1'
#
loop_
_entity.id
_entity.type
_entity.pdbx_description
1 polymer ?
#
loop_
_entity_poly.entity_id
_entity_poly.type
_entity_poly.pdbx_seq_one_letter_code
_entity_poly.pdbx_strand_id
1 'polypeptide(L)'
;MQCQEKQANTKRIPRWLAKFILLKTQNNLNNQQKFFTLLEPMTPQEWCYFWIPIIHPGVEIPYDGERNPHGYMKACTATLSALTGYNQKTIEGWFYGKSYHYSVGILLRCFHLIFKD
;
A
#
# COMPACT_ATOMS: atom_id res chain seq x y z
N MET A 1 0.66 -32.00 13.77
CA MET A 1 1.14 -31.25 12.59
C MET A 1 1.11 -29.77 12.95
N GLN A 2 2.28 -29.19 13.22
CA GLN A 2 2.44 -27.73 13.38
C GLN A 2 2.76 -27.14 12.01
N CYS A 3 2.00 -26.14 11.59
CA CYS A 3 2.45 -25.07 10.68
C CYS A 3 1.63 -23.82 11.01
N GLN A 4 2.03 -23.08 12.04
CA GLN A 4 1.61 -21.69 12.23
C GLN A 4 2.57 -20.81 11.43
N GLU A 5 2.28 -20.63 10.14
CA GLU A 5 2.91 -19.58 9.34
C GLU A 5 1.86 -18.54 8.92
N LYS A 6 1.66 -17.55 9.77
CA LYS A 6 1.44 -16.17 9.34
C LYS A 6 2.16 -15.27 10.34
N GLN A 7 3.48 -15.16 10.18
CA GLN A 7 4.21 -14.02 10.71
C GLN A 7 3.59 -12.76 10.10
N ALA A 8 2.64 -12.16 10.82
CA ALA A 8 2.29 -10.78 10.63
C ALA A 8 3.60 -10.01 10.73
N ASN A 9 4.11 -9.54 9.58
CA ASN A 9 5.32 -8.77 9.47
C ASN A 9 5.01 -7.34 9.96
N THR A 10 4.54 -7.22 11.20
CA THR A 10 4.46 -5.96 11.93
C THR A 10 5.90 -5.57 12.21
N LYS A 11 6.52 -4.89 11.24
CA LYS A 11 7.81 -4.21 11.42
C LYS A 11 7.68 -3.37 12.70
N ARG A 12 8.36 -3.81 13.76
CA ARG A 12 8.28 -3.17 15.08
C ARG A 12 8.74 -1.73 14.94
N ILE A 13 7.83 -0.79 15.15
CA ILE A 13 8.13 0.63 15.14
C ILE A 13 9.19 0.89 16.24
N PRO A 14 10.36 1.47 15.90
CA PRO A 14 11.39 1.75 16.89
C PRO A 14 10.87 2.63 18.03
N ARG A 15 11.26 2.32 19.27
CA ARG A 15 10.79 3.04 20.47
C ARG A 15 11.05 4.55 20.41
N TRP A 16 12.18 4.96 19.83
CA TRP A 16 12.51 6.38 19.66
C TRP A 16 11.52 7.09 18.73
N LEU A 17 11.06 6.43 17.67
CA LEU A 17 10.11 6.98 16.70
C LEU A 17 8.72 7.06 17.31
N ALA A 18 8.29 6.03 18.05
CA ALA A 18 7.04 6.09 18.81
C ALA A 18 7.06 7.26 19.81
N LYS A 19 8.15 7.44 20.56
CA LYS A 19 8.31 8.57 21.50
C LYS A 19 8.25 9.92 20.79
N PHE A 20 8.87 10.04 19.61
CA PHE A 20 8.80 11.26 18.80
C PHE A 20 7.36 11.58 18.36
N ILE A 21 6.62 10.59 17.87
CA ILE A 21 5.21 10.75 17.47
C ILE A 21 4.36 11.21 18.66
N LEU A 22 4.53 10.57 19.83
CA LEU A 22 3.81 10.95 21.05
C LEU A 22 4.09 12.41 21.44
N LEU A 23 5.36 12.85 21.37
CA LEU A 23 5.76 14.23 21.68
C LEU A 23 5.18 15.24 20.68
N LYS A 24 5.12 14.89 19.38
CA LYS A 24 4.66 15.80 18.33
C LYS A 24 3.13 15.90 18.22
N THR A 25 2.40 14.91 18.69
CA THR A 25 0.94 14.85 18.59
C THR A 25 0.22 15.44 19.81
N GLN A 26 0.95 15.96 20.81
CA GLN A 26 0.41 16.66 22.00
C GLN A 26 -0.78 15.92 22.66
N ASN A 27 -0.73 14.59 22.78
CA ASN A 27 -1.79 13.73 23.32
C ASN A 27 -3.15 13.77 22.58
N ASN A 28 -3.20 14.27 21.34
CA ASN A 28 -4.37 14.06 20.51
C ASN A 28 -4.37 12.62 19.97
N LEU A 29 -5.19 11.76 20.58
CA LEU A 29 -5.32 10.34 20.24
C LEU A 29 -5.62 10.10 18.75
N ASN A 30 -6.45 10.96 18.13
CA ASN A 30 -6.77 10.84 16.69
C ASN A 30 -5.53 11.11 15.83
N ASN A 31 -4.71 12.09 16.20
CA ASN A 31 -3.48 12.38 15.47
C ASN A 31 -2.44 11.26 15.64
N GLN A 32 -2.33 10.69 16.84
CA GLN A 32 -1.46 9.53 17.10
C GLN A 32 -1.84 8.33 16.24
N GLN A 33 -3.13 7.99 16.19
CA GLN A 33 -3.64 6.92 15.34
C GLN A 33 -3.31 7.18 13.87
N LYS A 34 -3.59 8.39 13.35
CA LYS A 34 -3.24 8.77 11.97
C LYS A 34 -1.75 8.60 11.67
N PHE A 35 -0.86 9.04 12.56
CA PHE A 35 0.59 8.88 12.38
C PHE A 35 1.04 7.42 12.38
N PHE A 36 0.50 6.59 13.25
CA PHE A 36 0.84 5.17 13.26
C PHE A 36 0.29 4.44 12.03
N THR A 37 -0.93 4.76 11.59
CA THR A 37 -1.51 4.20 10.36
C THR A 37 -0.71 4.58 9.11
N LEU A 38 -0.12 5.78 9.06
CA LEU A 38 0.78 6.21 7.99
C LEU A 38 2.05 5.35 7.90
N LEU A 39 2.51 4.77 9.01
CA LEU A 39 3.70 3.93 9.05
C LEU A 39 3.45 2.50 8.59
N GLU A 40 2.18 2.10 8.37
CA GLU A 40 1.84 0.79 7.86
C GLU A 40 1.83 0.82 6.33
N PRO A 41 2.85 0.25 5.65
CA PRO A 41 2.91 0.31 4.19
C PRO A 41 1.72 -0.44 3.58
N MET A 42 1.14 0.16 2.54
CA MET A 42 0.15 -0.50 1.70
C MET A 42 0.84 -1.13 0.50
N THR A 43 0.52 -2.38 0.18
CA THR A 43 1.11 -3.03 -1.00
C THR A 43 0.55 -2.42 -2.30
N PRO A 44 1.30 -2.45 -3.42
CA PRO A 44 0.79 -2.05 -4.73
C PRO A 44 -0.50 -2.78 -5.12
N GLN A 45 -0.61 -4.06 -4.78
CA GLN A 45 -1.79 -4.87 -5.06
C GLN A 45 -3.02 -4.41 -4.27
N GLU A 46 -2.89 -4.24 -2.95
CA GLU A 46 -3.98 -3.74 -2.11
C GLU A 46 -4.42 -2.33 -2.52
N TRP A 47 -3.45 -1.46 -2.84
CA TRP A 47 -3.75 -0.11 -3.30
C TRP A 47 -4.53 -0.14 -4.61
N CYS A 48 -4.06 -0.93 -5.59
CA CYS A 48 -4.72 -1.10 -6.87
C CYS A 48 -6.15 -1.63 -6.73
N TYR A 49 -6.34 -2.64 -5.88
CA TYR A 49 -7.64 -3.27 -5.68
C TYR A 49 -8.70 -2.27 -5.22
N PHE A 50 -8.30 -1.33 -4.36
CA PHE A 50 -9.18 -0.26 -3.91
C PHE A 50 -9.37 0.86 -4.94
N TRP A 51 -8.28 1.34 -5.54
CA TRP A 51 -8.31 2.59 -6.30
C TRP A 51 -8.59 2.44 -7.80
N ILE A 52 -8.18 1.34 -8.43
CA ILE A 52 -8.38 1.17 -9.88
C ILE A 52 -9.86 1.15 -10.28
N PRO A 53 -10.78 0.51 -9.53
CA PRO A 53 -12.21 0.58 -9.84
C PRO A 53 -12.78 1.99 -9.79
N ILE A 54 -12.21 2.86 -8.93
CA ILE A 54 -12.64 4.25 -8.75
C ILE A 54 -12.09 5.13 -9.87
N ILE A 55 -10.80 4.97 -10.20
CA ILE A 55 -10.10 5.81 -11.20
C ILE A 55 -10.49 5.41 -12.63
N HIS A 56 -10.69 4.11 -12.88
CA HIS A 56 -10.99 3.54 -14.20
C HIS A 56 -12.32 2.76 -14.16
N PRO A 57 -13.47 3.44 -14.03
CA PRO A 57 -14.77 2.78 -14.00
C PRO A 57 -15.02 2.07 -15.33
N GLY A 58 -15.12 0.74 -15.30
CA GLY A 58 -15.28 -0.11 -16.49
C GLY A 58 -14.10 -1.03 -16.78
N VAL A 59 -13.00 -0.92 -16.02
CA VAL A 59 -11.96 -1.95 -16.01
C VAL A 59 -12.41 -3.13 -15.14
N GLU A 60 -12.38 -4.32 -15.72
CA GLU A 60 -12.70 -5.58 -15.02
C GLU A 60 -11.75 -5.79 -13.84
N ILE A 61 -12.29 -6.14 -12.67
CA ILE A 61 -11.53 -6.32 -11.43
C ILE A 61 -11.16 -7.80 -11.29
N PRO A 62 -9.96 -8.14 -10.79
CA PRO A 62 -9.60 -9.52 -10.53
C PRO A 62 -10.51 -10.17 -9.47
N TYR A 63 -10.84 -11.44 -9.71
CA TYR A 63 -11.46 -12.34 -8.74
C TYR A 63 -10.41 -13.15 -7.98
N ASP A 64 -10.73 -13.50 -6.74
CA ASP A 64 -9.84 -14.30 -5.89
C ASP A 64 -9.55 -15.66 -6.53
N GLY A 65 -8.28 -15.98 -6.69
CA GLY A 65 -7.82 -17.23 -7.30
C GLY A 65 -7.68 -17.19 -8.83
N GLU A 66 -8.09 -16.10 -9.48
CA GLU A 66 -7.95 -15.93 -10.94
C GLU A 66 -6.75 -15.05 -11.31
N ARG A 67 -6.32 -15.17 -12.57
CA ARG A 67 -5.29 -14.29 -13.11
C ARG A 67 -5.87 -12.89 -13.30
N ASN A 68 -5.11 -11.87 -12.91
CA ASN A 68 -5.52 -10.49 -13.12
C ASN A 68 -5.87 -10.20 -14.60
N PRO A 69 -7.04 -9.59 -14.88
CA PRO A 69 -7.41 -9.19 -16.24
C PRO A 69 -6.34 -8.29 -16.86
N HIS A 70 -6.10 -8.42 -18.16
CA HIS A 70 -5.08 -7.62 -18.85
C HIS A 70 -5.38 -6.12 -18.76
N GLY A 71 -6.66 -5.74 -18.87
CA GLY A 71 -7.11 -4.36 -18.69
C GLY A 71 -6.79 -3.81 -17.29
N TYR A 72 -7.04 -4.61 -16.25
CA TYR A 72 -6.72 -4.28 -14.87
C TYR A 72 -5.22 -4.06 -14.64
N MET A 73 -4.39 -5.00 -15.10
CA MET A 73 -2.95 -4.86 -14.91
C MET A 73 -2.39 -3.65 -15.64
N LYS A 74 -2.87 -3.35 -16.85
CA LYS A 74 -2.47 -2.15 -17.58
C LYS A 74 -2.88 -0.87 -16.85
N ALA A 75 -4.09 -0.83 -16.30
CA ALA A 75 -4.57 0.31 -15.51
C ALA A 75 -3.73 0.49 -14.23
N CYS A 76 -3.43 -0.61 -13.52
CA CYS A 76 -2.54 -0.63 -12.37
C CYS A 76 -1.15 -0.08 -12.67
N THR A 77 -0.47 -0.65 -13.67
CA THR A 77 0.91 -0.29 -13.98
C THR A 77 1.02 1.14 -14.48
N ALA A 78 0.08 1.60 -15.30
CA ALA A 78 0.03 2.99 -15.76
C ALA A 78 -0.20 3.97 -14.60
N THR A 79 -1.18 3.70 -13.74
CA THR A 79 -1.55 4.58 -12.62
C THR A 79 -0.42 4.66 -11.59
N LEU A 80 0.14 3.51 -11.20
CA LEU A 80 1.26 3.48 -10.25
C LEU A 80 2.52 4.11 -10.85
N SER A 81 2.72 4.04 -12.18
CA SER A 81 3.86 4.67 -12.84
C SER A 81 3.76 6.19 -12.76
N ALA A 82 2.59 6.74 -13.03
CA ALA A 82 2.32 8.16 -12.84
C ALA A 82 2.47 8.60 -11.37
N LEU A 83 1.99 7.79 -10.44
CA LEU A 83 1.99 8.11 -9.01
C LEU A 83 3.39 8.08 -8.38
N THR A 84 4.22 7.12 -8.79
CA THR A 84 5.49 6.81 -8.11
C THR A 84 6.73 7.22 -8.91
N GLY A 85 6.58 7.56 -10.19
CA GLY A 85 7.69 7.88 -11.10
C GLY A 85 8.52 6.67 -11.55
N TYR A 86 8.23 5.46 -11.05
CA TYR A 86 8.87 4.25 -11.55
C TYR A 86 8.33 3.88 -12.93
N ASN A 87 9.17 3.30 -13.78
CA ASN A 87 8.72 2.80 -15.08
C ASN A 87 7.77 1.59 -14.92
N GLN A 88 6.89 1.38 -15.90
CA GLN A 88 5.86 0.33 -15.86
C GLN A 88 6.45 -1.08 -15.71
N LYS A 89 7.63 -1.37 -16.27
CA LYS A 89 8.29 -2.68 -16.16
C LYS A 89 8.76 -2.99 -14.73
N THR A 90 9.27 -1.98 -14.03
CA THR A 90 9.64 -2.09 -12.62
C THR A 90 8.40 -2.38 -11.78
N ILE A 91 7.33 -1.64 -12.03
CA ILE A 91 6.05 -1.79 -11.30
C ILE A 91 5.43 -3.15 -11.56
N GLU A 92 5.37 -3.58 -12.82
CA GLU A 92 4.89 -4.90 -13.20
C GLU A 92 5.64 -6.00 -12.44
N GLY A 93 6.95 -5.85 -12.28
CA GLY A 93 7.76 -6.72 -11.43
C GLY A 93 7.24 -6.87 -10.01
N TRP A 94 6.68 -5.82 -9.39
CA TRP A 94 6.15 -5.87 -8.02
C TRP A 94 4.94 -6.79 -7.89
N PHE A 95 4.15 -6.96 -8.95
CA PHE A 95 3.02 -7.89 -8.99
C PHE A 95 3.44 -9.34 -9.24
N TYR A 96 4.67 -9.57 -9.69
CA TYR A 96 5.23 -10.89 -9.96
C TYR A 96 6.37 -11.24 -9.00
N GLY A 97 6.30 -10.73 -7.77
CA GLY A 97 7.18 -11.13 -6.66
C GLY A 97 8.50 -10.37 -6.54
N LYS A 98 8.77 -9.35 -7.37
CA LYS A 98 9.92 -8.46 -7.12
C LYS A 98 9.61 -7.54 -5.94
N SER A 99 10.63 -7.28 -5.12
CA SER A 99 10.49 -6.33 -4.02
C SER A 99 10.35 -4.90 -4.53
N TYR A 100 9.62 -4.09 -3.76
CA TYR A 100 9.58 -2.63 -3.89
C TYR A 100 10.16 -2.00 -2.63
N HIS A 101 10.65 -0.77 -2.76
CA HIS A 101 11.22 -0.06 -1.62
C HIS A 101 10.12 0.27 -0.61
N TYR A 102 10.42 0.14 0.69
CA TYR A 102 9.44 0.38 1.76
C TYR A 102 8.75 1.76 1.66
N SER A 103 9.49 2.78 1.22
CA SER A 103 8.93 4.12 1.03
C SER A 103 7.79 4.18 0.01
N VAL A 104 7.76 3.27 -0.97
CA VAL A 104 6.64 3.18 -1.93
C VAL A 104 5.39 2.74 -1.20
N GLY A 105 5.46 1.72 -0.35
CA GLY A 105 4.28 1.29 0.41
C GLY A 105 3.76 2.37 1.36
N ILE A 106 4.67 3.16 1.95
CA ILE A 106 4.30 4.33 2.76
C ILE A 106 3.64 5.42 1.92
N LEU A 107 4.21 5.73 0.74
CA LEU A 107 3.61 6.68 -0.20
C LEU A 107 2.18 6.27 -0.56
N LEU A 108 1.98 5.01 -0.94
CA LEU A 108 0.65 4.47 -1.27
C LEU A 108 -0.32 4.57 -0.09
N ARG A 109 0.14 4.28 1.14
CA ARG A 109 -0.66 4.46 2.35
C ARG A 109 -1.04 5.92 2.56
N CYS A 110 -0.11 6.86 2.40
CA CYS A 110 -0.38 8.30 2.50
C CYS A 110 -1.47 8.72 1.51
N PHE A 111 -1.35 8.35 0.23
CA PHE A 111 -2.37 8.63 -0.78
C PHE A 111 -3.73 8.02 -0.39
N HIS A 112 -3.73 6.76 0.06
CA HIS A 112 -4.96 6.10 0.49
C HIS A 112 -5.64 6.86 1.64
N LEU A 113 -4.89 7.33 2.63
CA LEU A 113 -5.46 8.05 3.77
C LEU A 113 -5.89 9.48 3.42
N ILE A 114 -5.21 10.17 2.51
CA ILE A 114 -5.54 11.55 2.13
C ILE A 114 -6.84 11.62 1.31
N PHE A 115 -7.06 10.65 0.42
CA PHE A 115 -8.14 10.73 -0.57
C PHE A 115 -9.33 9.82 -0.28
N LYS A 116 -9.25 8.97 0.75
CA LYS A 116 -10.37 8.10 1.14
C LYS A 116 -11.41 8.80 2.02
N ASP A 117 -11.01 9.87 2.70
CA ASP A 117 -11.92 10.73 3.47
C ASP A 117 -12.87 11.49 2.54
#